data_AF-A0A958R6T3-F1
#
_entry.id   AF-A0A958R6T3-F1
#
_cell.length_a   1.000
_cell.length_b   1.000
_cell.length_c   1.000
_cell.angle_alpha   90.00
_cell.angle_beta   90.00
_cell.angle_gamma   90.00
#
_symmetry.space_group_name_H-M   'P 1'
#
loop_
_entity.id
_entity.type
_entity.pdbx_description
1 polymer ?
#
loop_
_entity_poly.entity_id
_entity_poly.type
_entity_poly.pdbx_seq_one_letter_code
_entity_poly.pdbx_strand_id
1 'polypeptide(L)' 'MRQGLHPEGSYSLRAKIDMKSPNTTLRDPVIYRIRFHAHPHVGDKWCIYPLYDYAHPLCDSLEGITHSLCSL' A
#
# COMPACT_ATOMS: atom_id res chain seq x y z
N MET A 1 8.86 2.69 10.83
CA MET A 1 7.40 2.66 10.54
C MET A 1 6.68 1.56 11.33
N ARG A 2 6.85 0.26 11.04
CA ARG A 2 6.15 -0.86 11.73
C ARG A 2 6.29 -0.90 13.27
N GLN A 3 7.41 -0.44 13.81
CA GLN A 3 7.64 -0.38 15.26
C GLN A 3 6.87 0.75 15.96
N GLY A 4 6.08 1.57 15.23
CA GLY A 4 5.30 2.66 15.82
C GLY A 4 6.11 3.89 16.27
N LEU A 5 7.39 3.99 15.89
CA LEU A 5 8.31 5.05 16.35
C LEU A 5 8.13 6.41 15.66
N HIS A 6 7.20 6.54 14.71
CA HIS A 6 6.99 7.80 13.97
C HIS A 6 5.50 8.12 13.88
N PRO A 7 5.11 9.41 13.89
CA PRO A 7 3.70 9.80 13.87
C PRO A 7 3.05 9.55 12.50
N GLU A 8 1.71 9.58 12.45
CA GLU A 8 0.98 9.45 11.18
C GLU A 8 1.43 10.51 10.16
N GLY A 9 1.51 10.12 8.89
CA GLY A 9 1.92 11.01 7.80
C GLY A 9 3.41 11.36 7.73
N SER A 10 4.21 11.06 8.77
CA SER A 10 5.64 11.42 8.80
C SER A 10 6.50 10.66 7.78
N TYR A 11 6.16 9.40 7.52
CA TYR A 11 6.85 8.56 6.56
C TYR A 11 5.86 7.73 5.74
N SER A 12 6.28 7.42 4.53
CA SER A 12 5.60 6.51 3.63
C SER A 12 6.62 5.62 2.93
N LEU A 13 6.24 4.38 2.64
CA LEU A 13 7.04 3.52 1.78
C LEU A 13 6.58 3.74 0.34
N ARG A 14 7.53 3.92 -0.58
CA ARG A 14 7.27 4.13 -2.00
C ARG A 14 7.95 3.06 -2.82
N ALA A 15 7.31 2.63 -3.90
CA ALA A 15 8.00 1.86 -4.93
C ALA A 15 9.02 2.77 -5.61
N LYS A 16 10.14 2.21 -6.06
CA LYS A 16 11.16 2.93 -6.84
C LYS A 16 10.98 2.53 -8.30
N ILE A 17 10.45 3.42 -9.12
CA ILE A 17 10.09 3.17 -10.51
C ILE A 17 10.71 4.27 -11.38
N ASP A 18 9.94 5.29 -11.78
CA ASP A 18 10.42 6.40 -12.59
C ASP A 18 9.63 7.69 -12.33
N MET A 19 10.26 8.64 -11.65
CA MET A 19 9.69 9.96 -11.37
C MET A 19 9.44 10.81 -12.64
N LYS A 20 10.08 10.49 -13.77
CA LYS A 20 9.90 11.21 -15.05
C LYS A 20 8.83 10.61 -15.94
N SER A 21 8.20 9.51 -15.52
CA SER A 21 7.20 8.82 -16.32
C SER A 21 6.05 9.77 -16.72
N PRO A 22 5.57 9.71 -17.99
CA PRO A 22 4.36 10.43 -18.40
C PRO A 22 3.12 9.91 -17.67
N ASN A 23 3.15 8.65 -17.22
CA ASN A 23 2.13 8.10 -16.33
C ASN A 23 2.41 8.48 -14.88
N THR A 24 1.52 9.26 -14.28
CA THR A 24 1.64 9.73 -12.89
C THR A 24 1.63 8.60 -11.87
N THR A 25 0.96 7.48 -12.14
CA THR A 25 0.92 6.34 -11.22
C THR A 25 2.27 5.63 -11.10
N LEU A 26 3.15 5.78 -12.10
CA LEU A 26 4.50 5.20 -12.10
C LEU A 26 5.55 6.10 -11.44
N ARG A 27 5.16 7.28 -10.94
CA ARG A 27 6.08 8.22 -10.28
C ARG A 27 6.28 7.87 -8.81
N ASP A 28 7.00 6.78 -8.58
CA ASP A 28 7.30 6.21 -7.26
C ASP A 28 6.04 6.16 -6.36
N PRO A 29 5.03 5.35 -6.70
CA PRO A 29 3.76 5.32 -5.97
C PRO A 29 3.96 4.91 -4.52
N VAL A 30 3.11 5.45 -3.64
CA VAL A 30 3.12 5.14 -2.21
C VAL A 30 2.46 3.78 -1.99
N ILE A 31 3.17 2.86 -1.32
CA ILE A 31 2.71 1.49 -1.09
C ILE A 31 2.36 1.18 0.37
N TYR A 32 2.90 1.92 1.34
CA TYR A 32 2.47 1.88 2.74
C TYR A 32 2.43 3.27 3.39
N ARG A 33 1.51 3.45 4.34
CA ARG A 33 1.42 4.61 5.22
C ARG A 33 1.35 4.19 6.68
N ILE A 34 1.79 5.08 7.57
CA ILE A 34 1.60 4.95 9.01
C ILE A 34 0.18 5.40 9.36
N ARG A 35 -0.56 4.55 10.08
CA ARG A 35 -1.87 4.88 10.67
C ARG A 35 -2.04 4.10 11.98
N PHE A 36 -2.33 4.79 13.06
CA PHE A 36 -2.60 4.22 14.38
C PHE A 36 -4.11 4.09 14.56
N HIS A 37 -4.68 3.11 13.87
CA HIS A 37 -6.09 2.76 13.98
C HIS A 37 -6.23 1.24 14.07
N ALA A 38 -7.10 0.78 14.96
CA ALA A 38 -7.40 -0.64 15.10
C ALA A 38 -8.06 -1.19 13.83
N HIS A 39 -7.58 -2.31 13.31
CA HIS A 39 -8.21 -2.96 12.17
C HIS A 39 -9.34 -3.89 12.64
N PRO A 40 -10.54 -3.87 12.02
CA PRO A 40 -11.66 -4.71 12.44
C PRO A 40 -11.34 -6.22 12.53
N HIS A 41 -10.48 -6.73 11.64
CA HIS A 41 -10.14 -8.16 11.59
C HIS A 41 -8.88 -8.56 12.37
N VAL A 42 -7.94 -7.63 12.63
CA VAL A 42 -6.62 -7.97 13.21
C VAL A 42 -6.23 -7.08 14.40
N GLY A 43 -7.15 -6.24 14.88
CA GLY A 43 -6.96 -5.35 16.03
C GLY A 43 -5.80 -4.38 15.84
N ASP A 44 -5.07 -4.13 16.94
CA ASP A 44 -3.96 -3.17 17.01
C ASP A 44 -2.60 -3.76 16.59
N LYS A 45 -2.61 -4.90 15.89
CA LYS A 45 -1.39 -5.60 15.49
C LYS A 45 -0.50 -4.78 14.54
N TRP A 46 -1.09 -3.83 13.80
CA TRP A 46 -0.41 -3.07 12.77
C TRP A 46 -0.62 -1.56 12.95
N CYS A 47 0.46 -0.81 12.79
CA CYS A 47 0.46 0.66 12.69
C CYS A 47 0.84 1.15 11.29
N ILE A 48 0.97 0.22 10.33
CA ILE A 48 1.22 0.50 8.92
C ILE A 48 0.24 -0.29 8.07
N TYR A 49 -0.31 0.37 7.05
CA TYR A 49 -1.31 -0.23 6.18
C TYR A 49 -0.92 -0.05 4.71
N PRO A 50 -1.09 -1.10 3.89
CA PRO A 50 -0.80 -1.03 2.47
C PRO A 50 -1.84 -0.17 1.75
N LEU A 51 -1.45 0.45 0.64
CA LEU A 51 -2.40 1.08 -0.27
C LEU A 51 -2.95 0.07 -1.28
N TYR A 52 -4.07 0.43 -1.91
CA TYR A 52 -4.75 -0.39 -2.92
C TYR A 52 -3.79 -0.86 -4.03
N ASP A 53 -3.01 0.06 -4.61
CA ASP A 53 -2.05 -0.25 -5.69
C ASP A 53 -0.99 -1.29 -5.33
N TYR A 54 -0.77 -1.53 -4.03
CA TYR A 54 0.15 -2.56 -3.55
C TYR A 54 -0.59 -3.83 -3.11
N ALA A 55 -1.67 -3.69 -2.34
CA ALA A 55 -2.42 -4.82 -1.81
C ALA A 55 -3.17 -5.59 -2.89
N HIS A 56 -3.84 -4.89 -3.81
CA HIS A 56 -4.71 -5.49 -4.81
C HIS A 56 -4.00 -6.51 -5.72
N PRO A 57 -2.92 -6.15 -6.45
CA PRO A 57 -2.23 -7.12 -7.31
C PRO A 57 -1.57 -8.26 -6.53
N LEU A 58 -1.14 -8.02 -5.29
CA LEU A 58 -0.58 -9.07 -4.44
C LEU A 58 -1.64 -10.07 -4.00
N CYS A 59 -2.83 -9.61 -3.59
CA CYS A 59 -3.94 -10.50 -3.25
C CYS A 59 -4.33 -11.34 -4.48
N ASP A 60 -4.50 -10.73 -5.65
CA ASP A 60 -4.83 -11.44 -6.89
C ASP A 60 -3.81 -12.54 -7.21
N SER A 61 -2.51 -12.21 -7.08
CA SER A 61 -1.44 -13.18 -7.31
C SER A 61 -1.41 -14.30 -6.27
N LEU A 62 -1.70 -14.01 -5.00
CA LEU A 62 -1.72 -15.00 -3.93
C LEU A 62 -2.93 -15.94 -4.03
N GLU A 63 -4.05 -15.44 -4.50
CA GLU A 63 -5.29 -16.21 -4.70
C GLU A 63 -5.32 -16.93 -6.05
N GLY A 64 -4.36 -16.68 -6.93
CA GLY A 64 -4.28 -17.31 -8.26
C GLY A 64 -5.36 -16.82 -9.21
N ILE A 65 -5.78 -15.55 -9.07
CA ILE A 65 -6.78 -14.93 -9.94
C ILE A 65 -6.27 -14.91 -11.38
N THR A 66 -7.07 -15.45 -12.30
CA THR A 66 -6.71 -15.53 -13.72
C THR A 66 -7.16 -14.31 -14.51
N HIS A 67 -8.27 -13.69 -14.11
CA HIS A 67 -8.86 -12.53 -14.77
C HIS A 67 -9.31 -11.52 -13.70
N SER A 68 -8.47 -10.52 -13.45
CA SER A 68 -8.79 -9.40 -12.56
C SER A 68 -9.55 -8.34 -13.36
N LEU A 69 -10.87 -8.23 -13.11
CA LEU A 69 -11.77 -7.34 -13.84
C LEU A 69 -12.09 -6.11 -12.99
N CYS A 70 -11.70 -4.92 -13.44
CA CYS A 70 -11.93 -3.65 -12.76
C CYS A 70 -12.68 -2.64 -13.65
N SER A 71 -13.21 -1.57 -13.03
CA SER A 71 -13.81 -0.44 -13.75
C SER A 71 -12.74 0.56 -14.20
N LEU A 72 -13.13 1.47 -15.11
CA LEU A 72 -12.35 2.64 -15.51
C LEU A 72 -12.45 3.79 -14.49
#